data_AF-S9U8J2-F1
#
_entry.id   AF-S9U8J2-F1
#
_cell.length_a   1.000
_cell.length_b   1.000
_cell.length_c   1.000
_cell.angle_alpha   90.00
_cell.angle_beta   90.00
_cell.angle_gamma   90.00
#
_symmetry.space_group_name_H-M   'P 1'
#
loop_
_entity.id
_entity.type
_entity.pdbx_description
1 polymer ?
#
loop_
_entity_poly.entity_id
_entity_poly.type
_entity_poly.pdbx_seq_one_letter_code
_entity_poly.pdbx_strand_id
1 'polypeptide(L)'
;MDEVKEYIDAHPSSALSAGYVFELDSEEQKEYIVKITNDAVYCDSWEAYFLFAHEHQIPISEEVALEAVQSVGLDPLSVPLWLEAIECCPTAERKRELYHLALGIPLYKSDALYRGYKQLEEDEHGVVDFTEANSRDVASLLAKEAPWPDRYTELATEADRVAVRLAWVCCWTA
;
A
#
# COMPACT_ATOMS: atom_id res chain seq x y z
N MET A 1 18.97 -11.61 -16.16
CA MET A 1 19.38 -10.52 -15.26
C MET A 1 19.49 -9.21 -16.01
N ASP A 2 20.25 -9.10 -17.11
CA ASP A 2 20.33 -7.84 -17.88
C ASP A 2 18.95 -7.39 -18.42
N GLU A 3 18.17 -8.32 -18.97
CA GLU A 3 16.79 -8.03 -19.44
C GLU A 3 15.85 -7.55 -18.31
N VAL A 4 16.06 -8.03 -17.07
CA VAL A 4 15.26 -7.65 -15.90
C VAL A 4 15.59 -6.22 -15.47
N LYS A 5 16.88 -5.89 -15.44
CA LYS A 5 17.37 -4.54 -15.14
C LYS A 5 16.89 -3.53 -16.16
N GLU A 6 17.04 -3.85 -17.45
CA GLU A 6 16.56 -3.01 -18.54
C GLU A 6 15.04 -2.76 -18.43
N TYR A 7 14.27 -3.77 -18.03
CA TYR A 7 12.84 -3.60 -17.81
C TYR A 7 12.52 -2.66 -16.65
N ILE A 8 13.14 -2.87 -15.48
CA ILE A 8 12.92 -2.00 -14.32
C ILE A 8 13.40 -0.57 -14.61
N ASP A 9 14.46 -0.42 -15.37
CA ASP A 9 14.98 0.89 -15.79
C ASP A 9 13.99 1.66 -16.66
N ALA A 10 13.32 0.96 -17.57
CA ALA A 10 12.32 1.54 -18.45
C ALA A 10 10.97 1.78 -17.75
N HIS A 11 10.60 0.94 -16.77
CA HIS A 11 9.27 0.94 -16.16
C HIS A 11 9.29 0.90 -14.61
N PRO A 12 10.02 1.79 -13.93
CA PRO A 12 10.25 1.68 -12.47
C PRO A 12 8.96 1.76 -11.64
N SER A 13 7.94 2.48 -12.11
CA SER A 13 6.66 2.65 -11.41
C SER A 13 5.62 1.55 -11.70
N SER A 14 5.98 0.48 -12.43
CA SER A 14 5.06 -0.63 -12.70
C SER A 14 5.04 -1.63 -11.55
N ALA A 15 3.88 -2.27 -11.32
CA ALA A 15 3.78 -3.35 -10.35
C ALA A 15 4.69 -4.55 -10.70
N LEU A 16 4.91 -4.80 -12.00
CA LEU A 16 5.83 -5.86 -12.47
C LEU A 16 7.28 -5.61 -12.05
N SER A 17 7.74 -4.36 -12.13
CA SER A 17 9.09 -3.99 -11.67
C SER A 17 9.30 -4.30 -10.18
N ALA A 18 8.26 -4.17 -9.37
CA ALA A 18 8.31 -4.52 -7.94
C ALA A 18 8.44 -6.03 -7.69
N GLY A 19 7.86 -6.87 -8.56
CA GLY A 19 8.10 -8.32 -8.50
C GLY A 19 9.49 -8.71 -8.99
N TYR A 20 9.96 -8.07 -10.06
CA TYR A 20 11.23 -8.39 -10.70
C TYR A 20 12.47 -8.02 -9.89
N VAL A 21 12.36 -7.08 -8.94
CA VAL A 21 13.51 -6.68 -8.12
C VAL A 21 14.11 -7.87 -7.37
N PHE A 22 13.30 -8.83 -6.94
CA PHE A 22 13.76 -10.02 -6.21
C PHE A 22 14.42 -11.08 -7.10
N GLU A 23 14.38 -10.91 -8.43
CA GLU A 23 15.15 -11.73 -9.37
C GLU A 23 16.60 -11.21 -9.55
N LEU A 24 16.92 -10.03 -9.01
CA LEU A 24 18.25 -9.45 -9.02
C LEU A 24 19.11 -10.00 -7.89
N ASP A 25 20.43 -9.89 -8.05
CA ASP A 25 21.39 -10.20 -6.99
C ASP A 25 21.24 -9.23 -5.80
N SER A 26 21.54 -9.70 -4.57
CA SER A 26 21.27 -8.96 -3.33
C SER A 26 21.90 -7.56 -3.27
N GLU A 27 23.08 -7.37 -3.88
CA GLU A 27 23.74 -6.07 -3.93
C GLU A 27 23.01 -5.08 -4.84
N GLU A 28 22.36 -5.58 -5.88
CA GLU A 28 21.66 -4.79 -6.89
C GLU A 28 20.23 -4.46 -6.45
N GLN A 29 19.59 -5.36 -5.69
CA GLN A 29 18.26 -5.15 -5.11
C GLN A 29 18.16 -3.82 -4.39
N LYS A 30 19.19 -3.43 -3.63
CA LYS A 30 19.17 -2.15 -2.89
C LYS A 30 18.99 -0.93 -3.78
N GLU A 31 19.68 -0.88 -4.93
CA GLU A 31 19.58 0.23 -5.87
C GLU A 31 18.19 0.26 -6.53
N TYR A 32 17.73 -0.92 -6.96
CA TYR A 32 16.47 -1.04 -7.68
C TYR A 32 15.24 -0.90 -6.79
N ILE A 33 15.31 -1.29 -5.51
CA ILE A 33 14.25 -1.04 -4.50
C ILE A 33 14.02 0.46 -4.34
N VAL A 34 15.09 1.25 -4.15
CA VAL A 34 14.96 2.72 -4.04
C VAL A 34 14.37 3.32 -5.32
N LYS A 35 14.77 2.78 -6.47
CA LYS A 35 14.29 3.23 -7.77
C LYS A 35 12.80 3.01 -7.97
N ILE A 36 12.27 1.85 -7.62
CA ILE A 36 10.84 1.54 -7.79
C ILE A 36 9.96 2.26 -6.77
N THR A 37 10.48 2.57 -5.57
CA THR A 37 9.73 3.35 -4.57
C THR A 37 9.64 4.82 -4.95
N ASN A 38 10.63 5.35 -5.67
CA ASN A 38 10.61 6.74 -6.10
C ASN A 38 9.50 6.95 -7.14
N ASP A 39 8.58 7.88 -6.85
CA ASP A 39 7.38 8.12 -7.66
C ASP A 39 6.50 6.88 -7.86
N ALA A 40 6.40 6.01 -6.85
CA ALA A 40 5.50 4.86 -6.86
C ALA A 40 4.07 5.24 -7.25
N VAL A 41 3.43 4.37 -8.03
CA VAL A 41 2.04 4.52 -8.48
C VAL A 41 1.15 3.40 -7.93
N TYR A 42 1.72 2.20 -7.75
CA TYR A 42 1.05 1.03 -7.18
C TYR A 42 1.65 0.70 -5.82
N CYS A 43 0.84 0.10 -4.92
CA CYS A 43 1.31 -0.29 -3.58
C CYS A 43 2.45 -1.31 -3.63
N ASP A 44 2.50 -2.13 -4.69
CA ASP A 44 3.49 -3.19 -4.92
C ASP A 44 4.94 -2.70 -4.73
N SER A 45 5.26 -1.47 -5.14
CA SER A 45 6.61 -0.92 -5.02
C SER A 45 7.04 -0.70 -3.56
N TRP A 46 6.11 -0.19 -2.73
CA TRP A 46 6.36 -0.01 -1.29
C TRP A 46 6.28 -1.33 -0.52
N GLU A 47 5.43 -2.27 -0.95
CA GLU A 47 5.42 -3.63 -0.42
C GLU A 47 6.76 -4.36 -0.67
N ALA A 48 7.34 -4.20 -1.86
CA ALA A 48 8.67 -4.73 -2.17
C ALA A 48 9.75 -4.11 -1.26
N TYR A 49 9.68 -2.80 -0.99
CA TYR A 49 10.58 -2.15 -0.04
C TYR A 49 10.44 -2.72 1.38
N PHE A 50 9.21 -2.91 1.90
CA PHE A 50 9.02 -3.48 3.23
C PHE A 50 9.49 -4.93 3.31
N LEU A 51 9.21 -5.75 2.30
CA LEU A 51 9.73 -7.12 2.22
C LEU A 51 11.26 -7.13 2.25
N PHE A 52 11.90 -6.33 1.40
CA PHE A 52 13.36 -6.17 1.40
C PHE A 52 13.88 -5.71 2.76
N ALA A 53 13.25 -4.71 3.38
CA ALA A 53 13.66 -4.21 4.69
C ALA A 53 13.57 -5.30 5.76
N HIS A 54 12.50 -6.08 5.81
CA HIS A 54 12.35 -7.19 6.76
C HIS A 54 13.39 -8.30 6.53
N GLU A 55 13.61 -8.72 5.29
CA GLU A 55 14.61 -9.75 4.95
C GLU A 55 16.02 -9.34 5.36
N HIS A 56 16.32 -8.04 5.24
CA HIS A 56 17.61 -7.46 5.59
C HIS A 56 17.67 -6.89 7.02
N GLN A 57 16.64 -7.09 7.83
CA GLN A 57 16.54 -6.58 9.21
C GLN A 57 16.76 -5.05 9.32
N ILE A 58 16.35 -4.33 8.30
CA ILE A 58 16.35 -2.87 8.25
C ILE A 58 15.09 -2.40 8.98
N PRO A 59 15.20 -1.62 10.07
CA PRO A 59 14.02 -1.11 10.77
C PRO A 59 13.27 -0.10 9.90
N ILE A 60 11.96 -0.31 9.76
CA ILE A 60 11.06 0.65 9.12
C ILE A 60 10.65 1.67 10.18
N SER A 61 10.92 2.95 9.91
CA SER A 61 10.50 4.05 10.78
C SER A 61 9.06 4.47 10.48
N GLU A 62 8.39 5.10 11.45
CA GLU A 62 7.08 5.75 11.25
C GLU A 62 7.07 6.69 10.03
N GLU A 63 8.11 7.49 9.84
CA GLU A 63 8.21 8.45 8.73
C GLU A 63 8.14 7.75 7.36
N VAL A 64 8.94 6.72 7.17
CA VAL A 64 8.96 5.89 5.95
C VAL A 64 7.64 5.16 5.72
N ALA A 65 7.04 4.61 6.78
CA ALA A 65 5.77 3.91 6.64
C ALA A 65 4.61 4.86 6.28
N LEU A 66 4.61 6.08 6.85
CA LEU A 66 3.65 7.12 6.51
C LEU A 66 3.87 7.65 5.08
N GLU A 67 5.11 7.75 4.61
CA GLU A 67 5.41 8.12 3.22
C GLU A 67 4.80 7.11 2.23
N ALA A 68 4.92 5.80 2.51
CA ALA A 68 4.29 4.76 1.70
C ALA A 68 2.78 4.95 1.59
N VAL A 69 2.11 5.17 2.73
CA VAL A 69 0.66 5.39 2.78
C VAL A 69 0.25 6.69 2.08
N GLN A 70 1.03 7.77 2.22
CA GLN A 70 0.78 9.04 1.52
C GLN A 70 0.94 8.90 0.01
N SER A 71 1.88 8.08 -0.44
CA SER A 71 2.17 7.87 -1.85
C SER A 71 1.10 7.02 -2.55
N VAL A 72 0.69 5.91 -1.93
CA VAL A 72 -0.10 4.85 -2.59
C VAL A 72 -1.17 4.22 -1.69
N GLY A 73 -1.49 4.81 -0.54
CA GLY A 73 -2.50 4.29 0.40
C GLY A 73 -3.95 4.31 -0.11
N LEU A 74 -4.19 4.94 -1.26
CA LEU A 74 -5.48 4.88 -1.98
C LEU A 74 -5.55 3.72 -2.97
N ASP A 75 -4.48 2.96 -3.15
CA ASP A 75 -4.53 1.70 -3.90
C ASP A 75 -5.40 0.68 -3.11
N PRO A 76 -6.42 0.03 -3.70
CA PRO A 76 -7.28 -0.94 -3.03
C PRO A 76 -6.54 -2.11 -2.40
N LEU A 77 -5.33 -2.45 -2.85
CA LEU A 77 -4.53 -3.52 -2.26
C LEU A 77 -3.61 -3.04 -1.14
N SER A 78 -3.55 -1.74 -0.85
CA SER A 78 -2.61 -1.13 0.11
C SER A 78 -2.85 -1.44 1.60
N VAL A 79 -3.76 -2.34 1.95
CA VAL A 79 -3.98 -2.77 3.36
C VAL A 79 -2.68 -3.13 4.08
N PRO A 80 -1.72 -3.88 3.48
CA PRO A 80 -0.45 -4.17 4.13
C PRO A 80 0.32 -2.89 4.52
N LEU A 81 0.32 -1.88 3.66
CA LEU A 81 1.02 -0.61 3.94
C LEU A 81 0.40 0.14 5.11
N TRP A 82 -0.94 0.16 5.18
CA TRP A 82 -1.66 0.76 6.30
C TRP A 82 -1.35 0.06 7.62
N LEU A 83 -1.32 -1.28 7.62
CA LEU A 83 -0.99 -2.05 8.82
C LEU A 83 0.44 -1.77 9.28
N GLU A 84 1.42 -1.76 8.38
CA GLU A 84 2.82 -1.44 8.71
C GLU A 84 2.95 -0.03 9.32
N ALA A 85 2.29 0.96 8.72
CA ALA A 85 2.29 2.33 9.24
C ALA A 85 1.67 2.43 10.64
N ILE A 86 0.59 1.70 10.89
CA ILE A 86 -0.05 1.64 12.20
C ILE A 86 0.86 0.95 13.22
N GLU A 87 1.55 -0.12 12.86
CA GLU A 87 2.48 -0.82 13.75
C GLU A 87 3.65 0.07 14.16
N CYS A 88 4.17 0.87 13.22
CA CYS A 88 5.26 1.82 13.45
C CYS A 88 4.87 3.01 14.35
N CYS A 89 3.57 3.31 14.52
CA CYS A 89 3.13 4.42 15.37
C CYS A 89 3.36 4.15 16.87
N PRO A 90 3.89 5.12 17.63
CA PRO A 90 4.28 4.91 19.02
C PRO A 90 3.13 4.97 20.03
N THR A 91 1.98 5.56 19.69
CA THR A 91 0.87 5.78 20.62
C THR A 91 -0.44 5.18 20.12
N ALA A 92 -1.28 4.69 21.05
CA ALA A 92 -2.61 4.18 20.74
C ALA A 92 -3.51 5.23 20.05
N GLU A 93 -3.37 6.51 20.43
CA GLU A 93 -4.10 7.61 19.80
C GLU A 93 -3.74 7.76 18.31
N ARG A 94 -2.45 7.72 17.96
CA ARG A 94 -2.02 7.76 16.55
C ARG A 94 -2.46 6.54 15.77
N LYS A 95 -2.37 5.35 16.37
CA LYS A 95 -2.88 4.11 15.76
C LYS A 95 -4.37 4.22 15.45
N ARG A 96 -5.16 4.76 16.39
CA ARG A 96 -6.60 5.00 16.22
C ARG A 96 -6.90 5.95 15.07
N GLU A 97 -6.19 7.07 14.98
CA GLU A 97 -6.33 8.03 13.87
C GLU A 97 -6.09 7.35 12.51
N LEU A 98 -5.01 6.57 12.40
CA LEU A 98 -4.68 5.85 11.17
C LEU A 98 -5.70 4.76 10.83
N TYR A 99 -6.19 4.00 11.81
CA TYR A 99 -7.28 3.04 11.59
C TYR A 99 -8.54 3.72 11.05
N HIS A 100 -8.93 4.87 11.61
CA HIS A 100 -10.08 5.62 11.12
C HIS A 100 -9.90 6.11 9.68
N LEU A 101 -8.70 6.56 9.32
CA LEU A 101 -8.38 6.95 7.94
C LEU A 101 -8.45 5.75 7.00
N ALA A 102 -7.76 4.65 7.33
CA ALA A 102 -7.70 3.45 6.52
C ALA A 102 -9.08 2.81 6.30
N LEU A 103 -9.90 2.73 7.35
CA LEU A 103 -11.27 2.19 7.29
C LEU A 103 -12.24 3.11 6.54
N GLY A 104 -11.88 4.37 6.31
CA GLY A 104 -12.62 5.29 5.45
C GLY A 104 -12.38 5.07 3.96
N ILE A 105 -11.40 4.24 3.60
CA ILE A 105 -11.05 3.91 2.22
C ILE A 105 -11.56 2.49 1.93
N PRO A 106 -12.24 2.24 0.80
CA PRO A 106 -12.79 0.91 0.51
C PRO A 106 -11.70 -0.01 -0.04
N LEU A 107 -10.80 -0.42 0.85
CA LEU A 107 -9.68 -1.30 0.54
C LEU A 107 -10.13 -2.78 0.49
N TYR A 108 -9.49 -3.57 -0.37
CA TYR A 108 -9.62 -5.01 -0.38
C TYR A 108 -8.98 -5.62 0.88
N LYS A 109 -9.65 -6.57 1.53
CA LYS A 109 -9.27 -7.14 2.84
C LYS A 109 -9.23 -6.12 3.99
N SER A 110 -10.11 -5.12 3.95
CA SER A 110 -10.32 -4.17 5.06
C SER A 110 -10.76 -4.83 6.38
N ASP A 111 -11.15 -6.11 6.36
CA ASP A 111 -11.40 -6.91 7.56
C ASP A 111 -10.18 -7.02 8.48
N ALA A 112 -8.97 -7.01 7.92
CA ALA A 112 -7.73 -7.04 8.71
C ALA A 112 -7.56 -5.74 9.51
N LEU A 113 -7.82 -4.58 8.87
CA LEU A 113 -7.81 -3.27 9.53
C LEU A 113 -8.87 -3.20 10.62
N TYR A 114 -10.08 -3.71 10.34
CA TYR A 114 -11.17 -3.69 11.31
C TYR A 114 -10.86 -4.54 12.55
N ARG A 115 -10.28 -5.74 12.35
CA ARG A 115 -9.84 -6.60 13.46
C ARG A 115 -8.76 -5.92 14.30
N GLY A 116 -7.78 -5.30 13.66
CA GLY A 116 -6.73 -4.56 14.35
C GLY A 116 -7.27 -3.38 15.16
N TYR A 117 -8.19 -2.61 14.60
CA TYR A 117 -8.87 -1.51 15.29
C TYR A 117 -9.66 -2.01 16.49
N LYS A 118 -10.44 -3.09 16.33
CA LYS A 118 -11.19 -3.69 17.43
C LYS A 118 -10.27 -4.13 18.57
N GLN A 119 -9.15 -4.79 18.26
CA GLN A 119 -8.18 -5.21 19.27
C GLN A 119 -7.61 -4.01 20.03
N LEU A 120 -7.23 -2.94 19.33
CA LEU A 120 -6.72 -1.71 19.95
C LEU A 120 -7.74 -1.11 20.95
N GLU A 121 -9.01 -1.06 20.56
CA GLU A 121 -10.07 -0.53 21.42
C GLU A 121 -10.37 -1.44 22.61
N GLU A 122 -10.30 -2.76 22.41
CA GLU A 122 -10.42 -3.72 23.50
C GLU A 122 -9.28 -3.63 24.52
N ASP A 123 -8.06 -3.38 24.05
CA ASP A 123 -6.87 -3.24 24.90
C ASP A 123 -6.91 -1.93 25.72
N GLU A 124 -7.40 -0.83 25.14
CA GLU A 124 -7.44 0.49 25.78
C GLU A 124 -8.68 0.69 26.68
N HIS A 125 -9.83 0.15 26.29
CA HIS A 125 -11.13 0.45 26.92
C HIS A 125 -11.87 -0.78 27.47
N GLY A 126 -11.32 -1.99 27.29
CA GLY A 126 -12.01 -3.26 27.60
C GLY A 126 -12.98 -3.67 26.49
N VAL A 127 -13.75 -4.75 26.70
CA VAL A 127 -14.61 -5.32 25.65
C VAL A 127 -15.61 -4.29 25.09
N VAL A 128 -15.42 -3.91 23.83
CA VAL A 128 -16.33 -3.03 23.08
C VAL A 128 -17.11 -3.86 22.06
N ASP A 129 -18.44 -3.77 22.10
CA ASP A 129 -19.31 -4.48 21.14
C ASP A 129 -19.33 -3.77 19.79
N PHE A 130 -18.45 -4.21 18.89
CA PHE A 130 -18.38 -3.75 17.52
C PHE A 130 -19.22 -4.65 16.61
N THR A 131 -20.23 -4.06 15.94
CA THR A 131 -21.02 -4.78 14.94
C THR A 131 -20.30 -4.79 13.58
N GLU A 132 -19.98 -5.98 13.07
CA GLU A 132 -19.29 -6.21 11.77
C GLU A 132 -20.02 -5.67 10.54
N ALA A 133 -21.24 -5.14 10.71
CA ALA A 133 -22.13 -4.70 9.64
C ALA A 133 -21.49 -3.65 8.70
N ASN A 134 -20.50 -2.89 9.16
CA ASN A 134 -19.82 -1.86 8.36
C ASN A 134 -18.79 -2.42 7.36
N SER A 135 -18.27 -3.64 7.57
CA SER A 135 -17.22 -4.23 6.71
C SER A 135 -17.77 -4.79 5.38
N ARG A 136 -19.03 -5.23 5.37
CA ARG A 136 -19.64 -5.87 4.19
C ARG A 136 -19.94 -4.91 3.05
N ASP A 137 -20.00 -3.60 3.30
CA ASP A 137 -20.37 -2.60 2.29
C ASP A 137 -19.21 -2.30 1.32
N VAL A 138 -17.97 -2.39 1.80
CA VAL A 138 -16.74 -2.16 1.02
C VAL A 138 -16.57 -3.17 -0.11
N ALA A 139 -16.81 -4.46 0.16
CA ALA A 139 -16.74 -5.50 -0.87
C ALA A 139 -17.80 -5.30 -1.97
N SER A 140 -18.97 -4.76 -1.61
CA SER A 140 -20.01 -4.42 -2.58
C SER A 140 -19.78 -3.11 -3.32
N LEU A 141 -18.98 -2.18 -2.77
CA LEU A 141 -18.50 -0.97 -3.45
C LEU A 141 -17.43 -1.33 -4.49
N LEU A 142 -16.44 -2.13 -4.10
CA LEU A 142 -15.38 -2.65 -4.99
C LEU A 142 -15.94 -3.42 -6.21
N ALA A 143 -17.11 -4.06 -6.06
CA ALA A 143 -17.77 -4.80 -7.14
C ALA A 143 -18.57 -3.93 -8.12
N LYS A 144 -18.82 -2.65 -7.78
CA LYS A 144 -19.66 -1.71 -8.56
C LYS A 144 -18.87 -0.61 -9.26
N GLU A 145 -17.59 -0.45 -8.94
CA GLU A 145 -16.77 0.65 -9.44
C GLU A 145 -16.16 0.40 -10.82
N ALA A 146 -15.75 1.52 -11.46
CA ALA A 146 -15.12 1.60 -12.76
C ALA A 146 -13.91 0.65 -12.87
N PRO A 147 -13.51 0.22 -14.09
CA PRO A 147 -12.33 -0.61 -14.26
C PRO A 147 -11.12 0.09 -13.63
N TRP A 148 -10.62 -0.52 -12.56
CA TRP A 148 -9.40 -0.11 -11.90
C TRP A 148 -8.26 -0.02 -12.92
N PRO A 149 -7.31 0.91 -12.75
CA PRO A 149 -6.11 0.95 -13.60
C PRO A 149 -5.48 -0.44 -13.68
N ASP A 150 -5.29 -0.96 -14.89
CA ASP A 150 -4.68 -2.27 -15.08
C ASP A 150 -3.24 -2.23 -14.55
N ARG A 151 -2.95 -3.07 -13.54
CA ARG A 151 -1.65 -3.14 -12.85
C ARG A 151 -0.52 -3.60 -13.76
N TYR A 152 -0.85 -4.23 -14.88
CA TYR A 152 0.11 -4.67 -15.88
C TYR A 152 0.33 -3.62 -16.98
N THR A 153 -0.26 -2.42 -16.86
CA THR A 153 -0.03 -1.32 -17.79
C THR A 153 1.37 -0.76 -17.60
N GLU A 154 2.12 -0.63 -18.69
CA GLU A 154 3.41 0.05 -18.70
C GLU A 154 3.20 1.57 -18.61
N LEU A 155 3.72 2.18 -17.55
CA LEU A 155 3.64 3.62 -17.30
C LEU A 155 4.86 4.33 -17.91
N ALA A 156 4.86 4.48 -19.23
CA ALA A 156 5.99 5.01 -19.98
C ALA A 156 6.21 6.52 -19.80
N THR A 157 5.18 7.28 -19.42
CA THR A 157 5.25 8.74 -19.27
C THR A 157 4.71 9.25 -17.94
N GLU A 158 5.11 10.46 -17.55
CA GLU A 158 4.52 11.16 -16.40
C GLU A 158 3.02 11.37 -16.56
N ALA A 159 2.53 11.58 -17.79
CA ALA A 159 1.11 11.71 -18.06
C ALA A 159 0.33 10.42 -17.75
N ASP A 160 0.91 9.25 -18.04
CA ASP A 160 0.31 7.95 -17.71
C ASP A 160 0.22 7.76 -16.20
N ARG A 161 1.28 8.12 -15.46
CA ARG A 161 1.30 8.08 -13.99
C ARG A 161 0.23 8.99 -13.39
N VAL A 162 0.12 10.23 -13.88
CA VAL A 162 -0.90 11.18 -13.43
C VAL A 162 -2.31 10.68 -13.75
N ALA A 163 -2.54 10.08 -14.92
CA ALA A 163 -3.83 9.53 -15.30
C ALA A 163 -4.28 8.41 -14.36
N VAL A 164 -3.36 7.50 -13.98
CA VAL A 164 -3.63 6.44 -13.00
C VAL A 164 -3.92 7.02 -11.62
N ARG A 165 -3.10 7.98 -11.15
CA ARG A 165 -3.32 8.67 -9.86
C ARG A 165 -4.68 9.38 -9.81
N LEU A 166 -5.06 10.06 -10.90
CA LEU A 166 -6.36 10.71 -11.02
C LEU A 166 -7.50 9.70 -11.07
N ALA A 167 -7.32 8.56 -11.75
CA ALA A 167 -8.32 7.50 -11.78
C ALA A 167 -8.60 6.97 -10.37
N TRP A 168 -7.56 6.74 -9.55
CA TRP A 168 -7.73 6.40 -8.13
C TRP A 168 -8.58 7.44 -7.42
N VAL A 169 -8.18 8.72 -7.46
CA VAL A 169 -8.93 9.82 -6.81
C VAL A 169 -10.38 9.90 -7.30
N CYS A 170 -10.62 9.75 -8.60
CA CYS A 170 -11.96 9.84 -9.18
C CYS A 170 -12.87 8.68 -8.80
N CYS A 171 -12.34 7.45 -8.64
CA CYS A 171 -13.09 6.32 -8.10
C CYS A 171 -13.65 6.64 -6.69
N TRP A 172 -12.97 7.50 -5.93
CA TRP A 172 -13.33 7.84 -4.55
C TRP A 172 -14.26 9.05 -4.37
N THR A 173 -14.56 9.80 -5.44
CA THR A 173 -15.38 11.03 -5.38
C THR A 173 -16.76 10.92 -6.05
N ALA A 174 -17.12 9.73 -6.56
CA ALA A 174 -18.33 9.49 -7.35
C ALA A 174 -19.54 9.04 -6.52
#